data_AF-A0A811V8P3-F1
#
_entry.id   AF-A0A811V8P3-F1
#
_cell.length_a   1.000
_cell.length_b   1.000
_cell.length_c   1.000
_cell.angle_alpha   90.00
_cell.angle_beta   90.00
_cell.angle_gamma   90.00
#
_symmetry.space_group_name_H-M   'P 1'
#
loop_
_entity.id
_entity.type
_entity.pdbx_description
1 polymer ?
#
loop_
_entity_poly.entity_id
_entity_poly.type
_entity_poly.pdbx_seq_one_letter_code
_entity_poly.pdbx_strand_id
1 'polypeptide(L)'
;MAGREAVRKAVQQVRPILSVDREEARKRALNLYKAWYRQIPYIVMDYDIPKTVEQCRAKLREEFEKHRNVSDVRVIDMLVIRVKWN
;
A
#
# COMPACT_ATOMS: atom_id res chain seq x y z
N MET A 1 7.10 -32.14 -18.54
CA MET A 1 7.77 -30.95 -17.95
C MET A 1 7.38 -29.66 -18.67
N ALA A 2 7.42 -29.58 -20.01
CA ALA A 2 7.07 -28.37 -20.78
C ALA A 2 5.63 -27.83 -20.58
N GLY A 3 4.62 -28.69 -20.40
CA GLY A 3 3.23 -28.26 -20.23
C GLY A 3 2.96 -27.44 -18.96
N ARG A 4 3.63 -27.74 -17.84
CA ARG A 4 3.49 -26.97 -16.59
C ARG A 4 4.07 -25.56 -16.71
N GLU A 5 5.14 -25.41 -17.48
CA GLU A 5 5.84 -24.15 -17.68
C GLU A 5 5.06 -23.23 -18.63
N ALA A 6 4.46 -23.80 -19.69
CA ALA A 6 3.54 -23.10 -20.58
C ALA A 6 2.27 -22.61 -19.86
N VAL A 7 1.67 -23.46 -19.01
CA VAL A 7 0.52 -23.08 -18.17
C VAL A 7 0.89 -21.96 -17.18
N ARG A 8 2.07 -22.02 -16.56
CA ARG A 8 2.55 -20.97 -15.64
C ARG A 8 2.76 -19.62 -16.35
N LYS A 9 3.25 -19.62 -17.59
CA LYS A 9 3.41 -18.41 -18.42
C LYS A 9 2.07 -17.82 -18.86
N ALA A 10 1.07 -18.65 -19.19
CA ALA A 10 -0.26 -18.18 -19.56
C ALA A 10 -1.00 -17.50 -18.38
N VAL A 11 -0.79 -17.97 -17.15
CA VAL A 11 -1.38 -17.36 -15.93
C VAL A 11 -0.74 -16.01 -15.56
N GLN A 12 0.49 -15.73 -16.02
CA GLN A 12 1.20 -14.47 -15.75
C GLN A 12 0.87 -13.33 -16.72
N GLN A 13 0.00 -13.53 -17.72
CA GLN A 13 -0.27 -12.53 -18.77
C GLN A 13 -1.12 -11.32 -18.33
N VAL A 14 -1.26 -11.04 -17.03
CA VAL A 14 -1.96 -9.83 -16.60
C VAL A 14 -0.97 -8.66 -16.52
N ARG A 15 -1.29 -7.56 -17.21
CA ARG A 15 -0.47 -6.36 -17.20
C ARG A 15 -0.36 -5.81 -15.77
N PRO A 16 0.86 -5.53 -15.27
CA PRO A 16 1.04 -4.85 -14.00
C PRO A 16 0.46 -3.44 -14.06
N ILE A 17 -0.10 -2.96 -12.94
CA ILE A 17 -0.64 -1.60 -12.86
C ILE A 17 0.50 -0.61 -12.63
N LEU A 18 1.32 -0.91 -11.61
CA LEU A 18 2.31 0.01 -11.11
C LEU A 18 3.59 -0.72 -10.71
N SER A 19 3.48 -1.86 -10.04
CA SER A 19 4.59 -2.70 -9.60
C SER A 19 4.70 -3.98 -10.43
N VAL A 20 5.93 -4.31 -10.81
CA VAL A 20 6.22 -5.53 -11.59
C VAL A 20 6.41 -6.76 -10.70
N ASP A 21 6.76 -6.54 -9.42
CA ASP A 21 6.95 -7.59 -8.42
C ASP A 21 6.47 -7.17 -7.02
N ARG A 22 6.53 -8.12 -6.08
CA ARG A 22 6.10 -7.92 -4.70
C ARG A 22 6.99 -6.96 -3.91
N GLU A 23 8.29 -6.93 -4.21
CA GLU A 23 9.23 -6.06 -3.49
C GLU A 23 9.00 -4.59 -3.86
N GLU A 24 8.70 -4.32 -5.12
CA GLU A 24 8.35 -2.97 -5.57
C GLU A 24 7.04 -2.50 -4.94
N ALA A 25 6.00 -3.34 -4.93
CA ALA A 25 4.73 -3.02 -4.28
C ALA A 25 4.91 -2.76 -2.78
N ARG A 26 5.73 -3.59 -2.12
CA ARG A 26 6.08 -3.41 -0.70
C ARG A 26 6.81 -2.09 -0.46
N LYS A 27 7.81 -1.75 -1.28
CA LYS A 27 8.53 -0.46 -1.19
C LYS A 27 7.57 0.71 -1.33
N ARG A 28 6.64 0.66 -2.29
CA ARG A 28 5.65 1.71 -2.51
C ARG A 28 4.69 1.87 -1.34
N ALA A 29 4.17 0.77 -0.81
CA ALA A 29 3.32 0.78 0.39
C ALA A 29 4.07 1.36 1.62
N LEU A 30 5.32 0.98 1.84
CA LEU A 30 6.14 1.52 2.93
C LEU A 30 6.47 3.00 2.73
N ASN A 31 6.71 3.44 1.50
CA ASN A 31 6.95 4.85 1.20
C ASN A 31 5.69 5.68 1.46
N LEU A 32 4.51 5.17 1.10
CA LEU A 32 3.23 5.80 1.42
C LEU A 32 3.04 5.91 2.94
N TYR A 33 3.28 4.83 3.69
CA TYR A 33 3.21 4.84 5.15
C TYR A 33 4.13 5.89 5.76
N LYS A 34 5.39 5.95 5.32
CA LYS A 34 6.37 6.95 5.80
C LYS A 34 5.99 8.39 5.44
N ALA A 35 5.38 8.61 4.27
CA ALA A 35 4.89 9.92 3.88
C ALA A 35 3.80 10.39 4.82
N TRP A 36 2.75 9.57 5.05
CA TRP A 36 1.68 9.89 5.99
C TRP A 36 2.19 10.04 7.43
N TYR A 37 3.09 9.16 7.87
CA TYR A 37 3.66 9.24 9.23
C TYR A 37 4.36 10.58 9.51
N ARG A 38 5.05 11.13 8.49
CA ARG A 38 5.69 12.46 8.55
C ARG A 38 4.68 13.60 8.41
N GLN A 39 3.58 13.39 7.70
CA GLN A 39 2.53 14.39 7.49
C GLN A 39 1.61 14.57 8.71
N ILE A 40 1.41 13.52 9.52
CA ILE A 40 0.48 13.54 10.66
C ILE A 40 0.67 14.73 11.62
N PRO A 41 1.89 15.09 12.07
CA PRO A 41 2.07 16.24 12.97
C PRO A 41 1.52 17.54 12.38
N TYR A 42 1.71 17.76 11.07
CA TYR A 42 1.17 18.93 10.37
C TYR A 42 -0.36 18.87 10.29
N ILE A 43 -0.93 17.71 9.95
CA ILE A 43 -2.39 17.53 9.91
C ILE A 43 -3.05 17.80 11.27
N VAL A 44 -2.46 17.30 12.37
CA VAL A 44 -3.00 17.53 13.72
C VAL A 44 -3.00 19.02 14.07
N MET A 45 -1.95 19.73 13.67
CA MET A 45 -1.82 21.18 13.89
C MET A 45 -2.77 22.00 12.99
N ASP A 46 -2.79 21.71 11.69
CA ASP A 46 -3.49 22.50 10.68
C ASP A 46 -5.02 22.35 10.78
N TYR A 47 -5.50 21.19 11.25
CA TYR A 47 -6.94 20.87 11.35
C TYR A 47 -7.47 20.82 12.80
N ASP A 48 -6.68 21.25 13.78
CA ASP A 48 -7.04 21.27 15.21
C ASP A 48 -7.71 19.97 15.69
N ILE A 49 -7.07 18.84 15.38
CA ILE A 49 -7.64 17.52 15.67
C ILE A 49 -7.57 17.27 17.19
N PRO A 50 -8.68 16.88 17.85
CA PRO A 50 -8.70 16.63 19.31
C PRO A 50 -8.11 15.25 19.65
N LYS A 51 -6.92 14.94 19.12
CA LYS A 51 -6.15 13.70 19.31
C LYS A 51 -4.66 14.01 19.32
N THR A 52 -3.90 13.20 20.03
CA THR A 52 -2.44 13.33 19.98
C THR A 52 -1.87 12.80 18.66
N VAL A 53 -0.68 13.28 18.29
CA VAL A 53 0.07 12.78 17.12
C VAL A 53 0.25 11.26 17.17
N GLU A 54 0.48 10.70 18.37
CA GLU A 54 0.62 9.27 18.62
C GLU A 54 -0.68 8.51 18.35
N GLN A 55 -1.83 9.05 18.76
CA GLN A 55 -3.14 8.47 18.48
C GLN A 55 -3.42 8.45 16.97
N CYS A 56 -3.09 9.54 16.25
CA CYS A 56 -3.20 9.58 14.79
C CYS A 56 -2.24 8.60 14.09
N ARG A 57 -1.01 8.44 14.60
CA ARG A 57 -0.05 7.44 14.09
C ARG A 57 -0.51 6.01 14.36
N ALA A 58 -1.11 5.75 15.51
CA ALA A 58 -1.72 4.46 15.82
C ALA A 58 -2.88 4.18 14.86
N LYS A 59 -3.71 5.18 14.56
CA LYS A 59 -4.78 5.06 13.57
C LYS A 59 -4.24 4.79 12.17
N LEU A 60 -3.17 5.46 11.75
CA LEU A 60 -2.48 5.17 10.48
C LEU A 60 -2.02 3.70 10.43
N ARG A 61 -1.41 3.19 11.49
CA ARG A 61 -1.00 1.77 11.56
C ARG A 61 -2.19 0.83 11.43
N GLU A 62 -3.27 1.09 12.15
CA GLU A 62 -4.51 0.30 12.09
C GLU A 62 -5.03 0.20 10.64
N GLU A 63 -5.08 1.32 9.91
CA GLU A 63 -5.54 1.31 8.52
C GLU A 63 -4.64 0.48 7.59
N PHE A 64 -3.31 0.50 7.79
CA PHE A 64 -2.40 -0.37 7.04
C PHE A 64 -2.54 -1.85 7.44
N GLU A 65 -2.76 -2.13 8.73
CA GLU A 65 -2.92 -3.50 9.23
C GLU A 65 -4.20 -4.18 8.71
N LYS A 66 -5.28 -3.44 8.45
CA LYS A 66 -6.50 -3.97 7.81
C LYS A 66 -6.22 -4.68 6.48
N HIS A 67 -5.14 -4.30 5.79
CA HIS A 67 -4.75 -4.86 4.50
C HIS A 67 -3.56 -5.83 4.58
N ARG A 68 -3.16 -6.28 5.78
CA ARG A 68 -1.99 -7.16 5.98
C ARG A 68 -2.03 -8.49 5.20
N ASN A 69 -3.22 -8.99 4.90
CA ASN A 69 -3.42 -10.28 4.24
C ASN A 69 -3.48 -10.18 2.72
N VAL A 70 -3.35 -8.97 2.15
CA VAL A 70 -3.34 -8.77 0.70
C VAL A 70 -2.01 -9.22 0.12
N SER A 71 -2.05 -10.21 -0.77
CA SER A 71 -0.87 -10.79 -1.43
C SER A 71 -0.75 -10.43 -2.91
N ASP A 72 -1.85 -10.09 -3.58
CA ASP A 72 -1.86 -9.69 -4.99
C ASP A 72 -1.25 -8.29 -5.17
N VAL A 73 -0.17 -8.22 -5.93
CA VAL A 73 0.58 -7.00 -6.26
C VAL A 73 -0.32 -5.91 -6.83
N ARG A 74 -1.28 -6.26 -7.71
CA ARG A 74 -2.18 -5.30 -8.35
C ARG A 74 -3.15 -4.70 -7.36
N VAL A 75 -3.60 -5.49 -6.37
CA VAL A 75 -4.49 -5.01 -5.31
C VAL A 75 -3.72 -4.05 -4.39
N ILE A 76 -2.47 -4.37 -4.05
CA ILE A 76 -1.59 -3.47 -3.29
C ILE A 76 -1.42 -2.14 -4.04
N ASP A 77 -1.12 -2.19 -5.34
CA ASP A 77 -1.00 -1.00 -6.17
C ASP A 77 -2.28 -0.16 -6.18
N MET A 78 -3.44 -0.80 -6.36
CA MET A 78 -4.72 -0.10 -6.34
C MET A 78 -5.00 0.58 -5.01
N LEU A 79 -4.66 -0.06 -3.89
CA LEU A 79 -4.79 0.55 -2.56
C LEU A 79 -3.87 1.76 -2.40
N VAL A 80 -2.62 1.67 -2.88
CA VAL A 80 -1.65 2.78 -2.85
C VAL A 80 -2.10 3.94 -3.74
N ILE A 81 -2.62 3.64 -4.92
CA ILE A 81 -3.18 4.62 -5.86
C ILE A 81 -4.35 5.35 -5.22
N ARG A 82 -5.34 4.61 -4.69
CA ARG A 82 -6.55 5.18 -4.10
C ARG A 82 -6.26 6.24 -3.04
N VAL A 83 -5.24 6.02 -2.21
CA VAL A 83 -4.84 6.97 -1.16
C VAL A 83 -4.18 8.23 -1.72
N LYS A 84 -3.56 8.18 -2.91
CA LYS A 84 -2.92 9.35 -3.52
C LYS A 84 -3.89 10.31 -4.22
N TRP A 85 -5.05 9.82 -4.65
CA TRP A 85 -6.03 10.62 -5.41
C TRP A 85 -7.11 11.26 -4.53
N ASN A 86 -7.06 11.03 -3.22
CA ASN A 86 -8.00 11.54 -2.23
C ASN A 86 -7.27 12.52 -1.31
#